data_AF-A0A1H3IAD2-F1
#
_entry.id   AF-A0A1H3IAD2-F1
#
_cell.length_a   1.000
_cell.length_b   1.000
_cell.length_c   1.000
_cell.angle_alpha   90.00
_cell.angle_beta   90.00
_cell.angle_gamma   90.00
#
_symmetry.space_group_name_H-M   'P 1'
#
loop_
_entity.id
_entity.type
_entity.pdbx_description
1 polymer ?
#
loop_
_entity_poly.entity_id
_entity_poly.type
_entity_poly.pdbx_seq_one_letter_code
_entity_poly.pdbx_strand_id
1 'polypeptide(L)'
;MKLDFAKQLARGYKNGMLLLLSALFLLAAGCGQGSGSGSSDSSLDEGTGGDGEAVRGELPDTTVSPEDLNGLITDELSLLPYGISEEIWGKAEYQEPTGKWFMHNGAGVFGYGLTSGTQKAGDDFSVILIAHEENGVPLERDVRIQLTELDDAYEKKERLTDEMVDVEAVGREETIFTGILPEKENVSYLLSAEILDDKGDVEDTMVSLIYVPAQEINASLAIAGDDGISISAPEITLVLENEGPTNLFFGVVYTVEKKANGGWEAVNLDEAFISLGIILPAGESYEQQVDISKLGKGEYRITKEIQADGLDLTDAVQVEFVIE
;
A
#
# COMPACT_ATOMS: atom_id res chain seq x y z
N MET A 1 -57.45 -19.09 34.03
CA MET A 1 -57.63 -19.83 32.76
C MET A 1 -56.40 -19.53 31.91
N LYS A 2 -55.34 -20.30 32.17
CA LYS A 2 -54.59 -21.11 31.18
C LYS A 2 -53.71 -20.23 30.27
N LEU A 3 -52.39 -20.09 30.49
CA LEU A 3 -51.31 -21.12 30.55
C LEU A 3 -51.23 -21.93 29.24
N ASP A 4 -49.98 -22.15 28.79
CA ASP A 4 -49.52 -22.90 27.60
C ASP A 4 -49.38 -22.13 26.27
N PHE A 5 -48.20 -21.52 26.08
CA PHE A 5 -47.51 -21.58 24.77
C PHE A 5 -45.98 -21.68 24.93
N ALA A 6 -45.54 -22.34 26.01
CA ALA A 6 -44.15 -22.68 26.26
C ALA A 6 -44.05 -24.20 26.49
N LYS A 7 -44.11 -24.98 25.41
CA LYS A 7 -43.69 -26.40 25.30
C LYS A 7 -44.14 -27.00 23.96
N GLN A 8 -43.28 -26.93 22.95
CA GLN A 8 -43.17 -27.81 21.75
C GLN A 8 -42.43 -26.97 20.68
N LEU A 9 -41.22 -27.27 20.21
CA LEU A 9 -40.50 -28.53 20.10
C LEU A 9 -38.99 -28.26 20.14
N ALA A 10 -38.33 -28.75 21.18
CA ALA A 10 -36.95 -29.20 21.11
C ALA A 10 -36.99 -30.74 21.05
N ARG A 11 -36.46 -31.35 19.99
CA ARG A 11 -36.00 -32.76 19.97
C ARG A 11 -35.26 -33.10 18.68
N GLY A 12 -33.98 -33.47 18.85
CA GLY A 12 -33.14 -34.23 17.90
C GLY A 12 -32.47 -33.35 16.84
N TYR A 13 -31.15 -33.19 16.79
CA TYR A 13 -30.15 -34.25 16.80
C TYR A 13 -28.88 -33.85 17.57
N LYS A 14 -28.41 -34.79 18.38
CA LYS A 14 -27.05 -34.85 18.94
C LYS A 14 -26.17 -35.68 18.00
N ASN A 15 -24.89 -35.33 17.97
CA ASN A 15 -23.69 -36.12 17.60
C ASN A 15 -23.07 -35.83 16.23
N GLY A 16 -21.77 -35.50 16.27
CA GLY A 16 -20.84 -35.44 15.14
C GLY A 16 -19.90 -34.24 15.25
N MET A 17 -18.91 -34.27 16.17
CA MET A 17 -17.50 -34.55 15.81
C MET A 17 -16.86 -33.37 15.06
N LEU A 18 -16.27 -32.41 15.76
CA LEU A 18 -14.80 -32.32 15.94
C LEU A 18 -14.03 -32.55 14.64
N LEU A 19 -13.71 -31.45 13.94
CA LEU A 19 -12.49 -31.32 13.13
C LEU A 19 -12.13 -29.84 13.05
N LEU A 20 -11.08 -29.47 13.79
CA LEU A 20 -10.22 -28.34 13.47
C LEU A 20 -9.73 -28.54 12.02
N LEU A 21 -9.93 -27.55 11.16
CA LEU A 21 -9.05 -27.34 10.02
C LEU A 21 -8.79 -25.85 9.89
N SER A 22 -7.58 -25.47 10.29
CA SER A 22 -6.94 -24.23 9.92
C SER A 22 -6.80 -24.19 8.39
N ALA A 23 -7.53 -23.30 7.73
CA ALA A 23 -7.28 -22.96 6.33
C ALA A 23 -6.31 -21.77 6.30
N LEU A 24 -5.03 -22.10 6.22
CA LEU A 24 -3.96 -21.23 5.77
C LEU A 24 -4.28 -20.87 4.30
N PHE A 25 -4.62 -19.62 4.01
CA PHE A 25 -4.67 -19.15 2.62
C PHE A 25 -3.23 -18.94 2.14
N LEU A 26 -2.73 -19.92 1.41
CA LEU A 26 -1.55 -19.79 0.56
C LEU A 26 -1.95 -18.92 -0.65
N LEU A 27 -1.36 -17.72 -0.73
CA LEU A 27 -1.26 -16.96 -1.96
C LEU A 27 -0.35 -17.75 -2.92
N ALA A 28 -0.95 -18.53 -3.80
CA ALA A 28 -0.26 -19.10 -4.94
C ALA A 28 -0.15 -18.01 -6.02
N ALA A 29 1.06 -17.46 -6.16
CA ALA A 29 1.47 -16.75 -7.35
C ALA A 29 1.24 -17.65 -8.58
N GLY A 30 0.32 -17.22 -9.46
CA GLY A 30 0.11 -17.83 -10.75
C GLY A 30 1.25 -17.47 -11.68
N CYS A 31 2.31 -18.28 -11.70
CA CYS A 31 3.30 -18.23 -12.77
C CYS A 31 2.68 -18.74 -14.08
N GLY A 32 2.62 -17.85 -15.06
CA GLY A 32 2.31 -18.16 -16.44
C GLY A 32 3.30 -19.18 -17.03
N GLN A 33 2.72 -20.19 -17.67
CA GLN A 33 3.40 -21.31 -18.30
C GLN A 33 3.94 -20.89 -19.68
N GLY A 34 5.19 -20.44 -19.73
CA GLY A 34 5.94 -20.22 -20.97
C GLY A 34 6.83 -21.42 -21.30
N SER A 35 6.40 -22.23 -22.26
CA SER A 35 7.16 -23.35 -22.81
C SER A 35 8.39 -22.88 -23.60
N GLY A 36 9.59 -23.17 -23.10
CA GLY A 36 10.85 -22.95 -23.79
C GLY A 36 11.86 -24.04 -23.44
N SER A 37 12.01 -25.02 -24.33
CA SER A 37 12.97 -26.11 -24.22
C SER A 37 14.42 -25.62 -24.39
N GLY A 38 15.25 -25.81 -23.37
CA GLY A 38 16.69 -25.62 -23.45
C GLY A 38 17.37 -26.44 -22.36
N SER A 39 17.94 -27.59 -22.75
CA SER A 39 18.69 -28.48 -21.89
C SER A 39 20.00 -27.84 -21.45
N SER A 40 20.23 -27.75 -20.15
CA SER A 40 21.57 -27.67 -19.59
C SER A 40 21.61 -28.45 -18.28
N ASP A 41 22.33 -29.56 -18.30
CA ASP A 41 22.80 -30.30 -17.14
C ASP A 41 23.44 -29.34 -16.12
N SER A 42 22.90 -29.30 -14.90
CA SER A 42 23.68 -28.90 -13.73
C SER A 42 23.34 -29.85 -12.58
N SER A 43 24.32 -30.68 -12.27
CA SER A 43 24.37 -31.54 -11.09
C SER A 43 24.29 -30.68 -9.83
N LEU A 44 23.22 -30.87 -9.05
CA LEU A 44 23.13 -30.34 -7.69
C LEU A 44 24.04 -31.18 -6.78
N ASP A 45 25.14 -30.56 -6.39
CA ASP A 45 26.04 -31.00 -5.33
C ASP A 45 25.42 -30.60 -3.99
N GLU A 46 25.13 -31.59 -3.15
CA GLU A 46 24.66 -31.38 -1.76
C GLU A 46 25.84 -30.92 -0.90
N GLY A 47 26.12 -29.62 -0.94
CA GLY A 47 27.11 -28.95 -0.10
C GLY A 47 26.55 -28.60 1.27
N THR A 48 26.95 -29.38 2.28
CA THR A 48 26.78 -29.15 3.72
C THR A 48 27.35 -27.81 4.21
N GLY A 49 26.54 -27.08 4.98
CA GLY A 49 26.92 -26.40 6.23
C GLY A 49 28.06 -25.37 6.18
N GLY A 50 27.69 -24.10 6.10
CA GLY A 50 28.57 -22.97 6.38
C GLY A 50 27.74 -21.69 6.43
N ASP A 51 27.35 -21.29 7.63
CA ASP A 51 26.65 -20.04 7.94
C ASP A 51 27.63 -18.86 7.75
N GLY A 52 28.09 -18.67 6.51
CA GLY A 52 28.94 -17.56 6.15
C GLY A 52 28.09 -16.30 6.12
N GLU A 53 28.14 -15.50 7.18
CA GLU A 53 27.66 -14.13 7.16
C GLU A 53 28.28 -13.42 5.96
N ALA A 54 27.43 -13.06 5.00
CA ALA A 54 27.86 -12.42 3.77
C ALA A 54 28.34 -11.00 4.10
N VAL A 55 29.63 -10.74 3.88
CA VAL A 55 30.21 -9.40 3.98
C VAL A 55 29.49 -8.50 2.96
N ARG A 56 28.72 -7.52 3.45
CA ARG A 56 28.05 -6.51 2.61
C ARG A 56 29.03 -5.37 2.28
N GLY A 57 29.02 -4.93 1.02
CA GLY A 57 29.82 -3.80 0.55
C GLY A 57 29.32 -2.44 1.05
N GLU A 58 29.96 -1.37 0.55
CA GLU A 58 29.51 0.02 0.74
C GLU A 58 28.17 0.24 0.04
N LEU A 59 27.21 0.84 0.74
CA LEU A 59 25.97 1.38 0.15
C LEU A 59 26.03 2.91 0.23
N PRO A 60 25.35 3.64 -0.69
CA PRO A 60 25.31 5.08 -0.61
C PRO A 60 24.42 5.56 0.55
N ASP A 61 24.72 6.74 1.11
CA ASP A 61 23.91 7.36 2.18
C ASP A 61 22.61 7.99 1.65
N THR A 62 22.56 8.26 0.34
CA THR A 62 21.38 8.76 -0.38
C THR A 62 21.19 7.99 -1.67
N THR A 63 19.94 7.85 -2.13
CA THR A 63 19.64 7.11 -3.35
C THR A 63 19.65 8.01 -4.61
N VAL A 64 19.36 9.32 -4.49
CA VAL A 64 19.40 10.33 -5.58
C VAL A 64 19.84 11.72 -5.06
N SER A 65 20.16 12.67 -5.96
CA SER A 65 20.58 14.06 -5.63
C SER A 65 19.38 15.03 -5.53
N PRO A 66 19.24 15.89 -4.50
CA PRO A 66 18.00 16.65 -4.19
C PRO A 66 17.56 17.79 -5.13
N GLU A 67 18.18 17.99 -6.29
CA GLU A 67 18.01 19.24 -7.06
C GLU A 67 16.73 19.32 -7.93
N ASP A 68 15.94 18.23 -8.05
CA ASP A 68 14.84 18.13 -9.04
C ASP A 68 13.40 18.13 -8.47
N LEU A 69 13.16 18.26 -7.15
CA LEU A 69 11.84 17.96 -6.54
C LEU A 69 11.06 19.15 -5.95
N ASN A 70 11.46 20.39 -6.26
CA ASN A 70 10.73 21.58 -5.80
C ASN A 70 9.40 21.77 -6.55
N GLY A 71 8.28 21.30 -5.98
CA GLY A 71 6.95 21.84 -6.31
C GLY A 71 5.72 20.97 -6.10
N LEU A 72 5.83 19.67 -5.79
CA LEU A 72 4.70 18.73 -5.96
C LEU A 72 4.09 18.15 -4.67
N ILE A 73 4.59 18.51 -3.49
CA ILE A 73 4.20 17.80 -2.27
C ILE A 73 3.87 18.81 -1.17
N THR A 74 2.60 18.86 -0.76
CA THR A 74 2.16 19.53 0.46
C THR A 74 1.72 18.48 1.49
N ASP A 75 2.01 18.72 2.78
CA ASP A 75 1.76 17.81 3.93
C ASP A 75 0.35 17.17 3.97
N GLU A 76 -0.67 17.84 3.42
CA GLU A 76 -2.06 17.34 3.48
C GLU A 76 -2.35 16.19 2.51
N LEU A 77 -1.49 15.95 1.52
CA LEU A 77 -1.80 15.05 0.39
C LEU A 77 -1.39 13.61 0.60
N SER A 78 -0.48 13.39 1.53
CA SER A 78 0.21 12.13 1.70
C SER A 78 -0.59 11.06 2.44
N LEU A 79 -1.68 11.45 3.09
CA LEU A 79 -2.64 10.57 3.75
C LEU A 79 -3.92 10.35 2.92
N LEU A 80 -4.11 11.06 1.82
CA LEU A 80 -5.28 10.94 0.94
C LEU A 80 -5.49 9.57 0.27
N PRO A 81 -4.47 8.70 0.00
CA PRO A 81 -4.78 7.38 -0.57
C PRO A 81 -5.63 6.50 0.36
N TYR A 82 -5.82 6.89 1.64
CA TYR A 82 -6.61 6.15 2.62
C TYR A 82 -7.98 6.78 2.95
N GLY A 83 -8.35 7.87 2.27
CA GLY A 83 -9.66 8.49 2.42
C GLY A 83 -9.83 9.73 1.57
N ILE A 84 -10.91 9.78 0.81
CA ILE A 84 -11.29 10.97 0.05
C ILE A 84 -11.83 11.98 1.05
N SER A 85 -11.11 13.08 1.25
CA SER A 85 -11.57 14.15 2.13
C SER A 85 -12.87 14.75 1.57
N GLU A 86 -13.73 15.27 2.45
CA GLU A 86 -14.94 16.02 2.05
C GLU A 86 -14.61 17.13 1.04
N GLU A 87 -13.38 17.66 1.08
CA GLU A 87 -12.89 18.71 0.20
C GLU A 87 -12.77 18.28 -1.27
N ILE A 88 -12.39 17.01 -1.55
CA ILE A 88 -12.22 16.53 -2.93
C ILE A 88 -13.56 16.56 -3.68
N TRP A 89 -14.66 16.21 -3.03
CA TRP A 89 -16.00 16.24 -3.65
C TRP A 89 -16.36 17.66 -4.12
N GLY A 90 -16.09 18.66 -3.27
CA GLY A 90 -16.33 20.06 -3.59
C GLY A 90 -15.44 20.58 -4.72
N LYS A 91 -14.13 20.30 -4.67
CA LYS A 91 -13.16 20.74 -5.68
C LYS A 91 -13.37 20.09 -7.03
N ALA A 92 -13.71 18.80 -7.02
CA ALA A 92 -13.96 18.04 -8.22
C ALA A 92 -15.42 18.12 -8.67
N GLU A 93 -16.26 19.01 -8.13
CA GLU A 93 -17.65 19.23 -8.59
C GLU A 93 -18.48 17.92 -8.72
N TYR A 94 -18.23 16.93 -7.86
CA TYR A 94 -19.02 15.70 -7.79
C TYR A 94 -20.00 15.78 -6.62
N GLN A 95 -21.14 15.11 -6.77
CA GLN A 95 -22.07 14.97 -5.65
C GLN A 95 -21.47 14.00 -4.62
N GLU A 96 -21.69 14.27 -3.33
CA GLU A 96 -21.34 13.31 -2.28
C GLU A 96 -22.17 12.02 -2.43
N PRO A 97 -21.65 10.86 -2.01
CA PRO A 97 -22.39 9.61 -2.04
C PRO A 97 -23.68 9.73 -1.23
N THR A 98 -24.82 9.45 -1.87
CA THR A 98 -26.13 9.53 -1.21
C THR A 98 -26.43 8.29 -0.38
N GLY A 99 -25.69 7.19 -0.62
CA GLY A 99 -25.94 5.90 0.00
C GLY A 99 -27.20 5.22 -0.54
N LYS A 100 -27.71 5.67 -1.70
CA LYS A 100 -28.87 5.06 -2.35
C LYS A 100 -28.50 3.75 -3.02
N TRP A 101 -27.35 3.72 -3.69
CA TRP A 101 -26.85 2.59 -4.45
C TRP A 101 -25.52 2.11 -3.90
N PHE A 102 -24.54 2.99 -3.73
CA PHE A 102 -23.24 2.63 -3.17
C PHE A 102 -23.31 2.50 -1.66
N MET A 103 -22.64 1.51 -1.09
CA MET A 103 -22.59 1.35 0.36
C MET A 103 -21.83 2.49 1.02
N HIS A 104 -22.56 3.40 1.67
CA HIS A 104 -21.99 4.56 2.34
C HIS A 104 -22.71 4.79 3.67
N ASN A 105 -21.95 4.94 4.76
CA ASN A 105 -22.48 5.13 6.12
C ASN A 105 -23.51 4.08 6.57
N GLY A 106 -23.36 2.83 6.12
CA GLY A 106 -24.24 1.71 6.46
C GLY A 106 -25.58 1.70 5.70
N ALA A 107 -25.78 2.61 4.76
CA ALA A 107 -26.82 2.54 3.74
C ALA A 107 -26.22 2.03 2.41
N GLY A 108 -27.06 1.84 1.39
CA GLY A 108 -26.66 1.39 0.06
C GLY A 108 -26.97 -0.08 -0.23
N VAL A 109 -26.83 -0.45 -1.50
CA VAL A 109 -27.19 -1.76 -2.03
C VAL A 109 -25.94 -2.53 -2.48
N PHE A 110 -24.98 -1.83 -3.06
CA PHE A 110 -23.77 -2.41 -3.64
C PHE A 110 -22.52 -2.05 -2.85
N GLY A 111 -21.69 -3.06 -2.59
CA GLY A 111 -20.27 -2.83 -2.39
C GLY A 111 -19.63 -2.38 -3.70
N TYR A 112 -18.45 -1.79 -3.60
CA TYR A 112 -17.75 -1.26 -4.76
C TYR A 112 -16.25 -1.44 -4.61
N GLY A 113 -15.59 -1.53 -5.76
CA GLY A 113 -14.14 -1.43 -5.90
C GLY A 113 -13.85 -0.47 -7.05
N LEU A 114 -13.27 0.68 -6.75
CA LEU A 114 -12.70 1.57 -7.76
C LEU A 114 -11.19 1.53 -7.56
N THR A 115 -10.42 1.41 -8.65
CA THR A 115 -8.95 1.52 -8.57
C THR A 115 -8.58 2.82 -7.84
N SER A 116 -7.68 2.74 -6.88
CA SER A 116 -7.33 3.84 -5.97
C SER A 116 -5.88 3.75 -5.50
N GLY A 117 -5.40 4.80 -4.85
CA GLY A 117 -4.05 4.84 -4.26
C GLY A 117 -2.96 4.98 -5.31
N THR A 118 -1.76 4.52 -4.97
CA THR A 118 -0.59 4.57 -5.85
C THR A 118 -0.67 3.52 -6.94
N GLN A 119 -0.52 3.92 -8.21
CA GLN A 119 -0.51 3.05 -9.39
C GLN A 119 0.66 3.40 -10.31
N LYS A 120 1.05 2.53 -11.25
CA LYS A 120 2.04 2.86 -12.28
C LYS A 120 1.39 3.50 -13.49
N ALA A 121 2.17 4.31 -14.21
CA ALA A 121 1.77 4.80 -15.52
C ALA A 121 1.53 3.60 -16.45
N GLY A 122 0.44 3.63 -17.22
CA GLY A 122 0.05 2.51 -18.07
C GLY A 122 -0.61 1.31 -17.38
N ASP A 123 -0.81 1.33 -16.05
CA ASP A 123 -1.55 0.27 -15.36
C ASP A 123 -3.04 0.27 -15.74
N ASP A 124 -3.68 -0.89 -15.61
CA ASP A 124 -5.13 -1.00 -15.75
C ASP A 124 -5.85 -0.34 -14.56
N PHE A 125 -6.97 0.34 -14.83
CA PHE A 125 -7.92 0.75 -13.80
C PHE A 125 -9.29 0.10 -14.05
N SER A 126 -10.05 -0.10 -12.99
CA SER A 126 -11.35 -0.78 -13.08
C SER A 126 -12.39 -0.20 -12.13
N VAL A 127 -13.66 -0.45 -12.47
CA VAL A 127 -14.82 -0.20 -11.62
C VAL A 127 -15.59 -1.50 -11.45
N ILE A 128 -15.74 -1.90 -10.20
CA ILE A 128 -16.35 -3.16 -9.76
C ILE A 128 -17.55 -2.83 -8.87
N LEU A 129 -18.68 -3.48 -9.16
CA LEU A 129 -19.86 -3.48 -8.29
C LEU A 129 -20.05 -4.86 -7.67
N ILE A 130 -20.49 -4.90 -6.41
CA ILE A 130 -20.59 -6.12 -5.60
C ILE A 130 -21.97 -6.16 -4.97
N ALA A 131 -22.82 -7.11 -5.37
CA ALA A 131 -24.09 -7.37 -4.69
C ALA A 131 -23.91 -8.44 -3.60
N HIS A 132 -24.56 -8.23 -2.45
CA HIS A 132 -24.51 -9.18 -1.33
C HIS A 132 -25.53 -10.33 -1.45
N GLU A 133 -26.46 -10.23 -2.39
CA GLU A 133 -27.49 -11.24 -2.62
C GLU A 133 -26.99 -12.37 -3.54
N GLU A 134 -27.33 -13.62 -3.21
CA GLU A 134 -26.87 -14.81 -3.96
C GLU A 134 -27.29 -14.79 -5.43
N ASN A 135 -28.47 -14.23 -5.72
CA ASN A 135 -29.02 -14.16 -7.08
C ASN A 135 -28.69 -12.84 -7.81
N GLY A 136 -27.83 -12.00 -7.24
CA GLY A 136 -27.60 -10.64 -7.70
C GLY A 136 -28.77 -9.70 -7.41
N VAL A 137 -28.60 -8.42 -7.77
CA VAL A 137 -29.60 -7.36 -7.57
C VAL A 137 -29.78 -6.61 -8.89
N PRO A 138 -31.02 -6.42 -9.37
CA PRO A 138 -31.27 -5.63 -10.57
C PRO A 138 -30.91 -4.16 -10.31
N LEU A 139 -30.16 -3.56 -11.24
CA LEU A 139 -29.84 -2.14 -11.24
C LEU A 139 -30.69 -1.44 -12.31
N GLU A 140 -30.66 -1.95 -13.55
CA GLU A 140 -31.35 -1.38 -14.71
C GLU A 140 -31.10 0.13 -14.84
N ARG A 141 -29.82 0.53 -14.74
CA ARG A 141 -29.38 1.93 -14.86
C ARG A 141 -28.14 2.03 -15.74
N ASP A 142 -28.00 3.21 -16.35
CA ASP A 142 -26.73 3.62 -16.89
C ASP A 142 -25.79 4.07 -15.75
N VAL A 143 -24.54 3.64 -15.83
CA VAL A 143 -23.45 4.08 -14.96
C VAL A 143 -22.46 4.89 -15.80
N ARG A 144 -22.25 6.15 -15.45
CA ARG A 144 -21.23 7.00 -16.07
C ARG A 144 -19.90 6.81 -15.35
N ILE A 145 -18.88 6.41 -16.09
CA ILE A 145 -17.51 6.23 -15.61
C ILE A 145 -16.63 7.34 -16.16
N GLN A 146 -15.93 8.06 -15.28
CA GLN A 146 -15.03 9.13 -15.70
C GLN A 146 -13.66 8.98 -15.06
N LEU A 147 -12.62 9.20 -15.87
CA LEU A 147 -11.26 9.41 -15.38
C LEU A 147 -10.88 10.86 -15.67
N THR A 148 -10.58 11.61 -14.63
CA THR A 148 -10.26 13.04 -14.72
C THR A 148 -8.87 13.31 -14.17
N GLU A 149 -7.99 13.91 -14.98
CA GLU A 149 -6.72 14.46 -14.51
C GLU A 149 -6.99 15.66 -13.59
N LEU A 150 -6.31 15.68 -12.46
CA LEU A 150 -6.31 16.79 -11.50
C LEU A 150 -5.01 17.61 -11.63
N ASP A 151 -5.08 18.89 -11.24
CA ASP A 151 -3.88 19.69 -11.01
C ASP A 151 -3.38 19.58 -9.56
N ASP A 152 -2.30 20.30 -9.24
CA ASP A 152 -1.68 20.29 -7.90
C ASP A 152 -2.60 20.83 -6.79
N ALA A 153 -3.66 21.56 -7.16
CA ALA A 153 -4.70 22.05 -6.24
C ALA A 153 -5.90 21.10 -6.11
N TYR A 154 -5.86 19.96 -6.81
CA TYR A 154 -6.95 18.98 -6.95
C TYR A 154 -8.17 19.51 -7.70
N GLU A 155 -7.99 20.55 -8.51
CA GLU A 155 -9.02 21.03 -9.41
C GLU A 155 -9.03 20.19 -10.69
N LYS A 156 -10.21 20.07 -11.31
CA LYS A 156 -10.34 19.35 -12.59
C LYS A 156 -9.53 20.04 -13.66
N LYS A 157 -8.57 19.32 -14.24
CA LYS A 157 -7.76 19.81 -15.36
C LYS A 157 -8.27 19.32 -16.70
N GLU A 158 -8.42 18.00 -16.87
CA GLU A 158 -8.86 17.38 -18.12
C GLU A 158 -9.62 16.09 -17.86
N ARG A 159 -10.76 15.90 -18.56
CA ARG A 159 -11.47 14.62 -18.56
C ARG A 159 -10.90 13.73 -19.65
N LEU A 160 -10.30 12.61 -19.26
CA LEU A 160 -9.61 11.67 -20.15
C LEU A 160 -10.52 10.52 -20.58
N THR A 161 -11.49 10.14 -19.74
CA THR A 161 -12.48 9.10 -20.02
C THR A 161 -13.86 9.58 -19.58
N ASP A 162 -14.88 9.27 -20.37
CA ASP A 162 -16.29 9.58 -20.11
C ASP A 162 -17.16 8.53 -20.82
N GLU A 163 -17.40 7.41 -20.14
CA GLU A 163 -18.05 6.24 -20.73
C GLU A 163 -19.38 5.96 -20.02
N MET A 164 -20.38 5.53 -20.79
CA MET A 164 -21.70 5.15 -20.29
C MET A 164 -21.85 3.64 -20.40
N VAL A 165 -22.07 2.97 -19.27
CA VAL A 165 -22.25 1.51 -19.20
C VAL A 165 -23.67 1.20 -18.73
N ASP A 166 -24.46 0.52 -19.56
CA ASP A 166 -25.77 0.01 -19.17
C ASP A 166 -25.60 -1.26 -18.31
N VAL A 167 -26.11 -1.21 -17.08
CA VAL A 167 -25.98 -2.31 -16.10
C VAL A 167 -27.37 -2.82 -15.72
N GLU A 168 -27.74 -3.97 -16.26
CA GLU A 168 -29.04 -4.59 -15.98
C GLU A 168 -29.12 -5.12 -14.54
N ALA A 169 -28.10 -5.86 -14.09
CA ALA A 169 -28.02 -6.43 -12.77
C ALA A 169 -26.57 -6.62 -12.32
N VAL A 170 -26.34 -6.58 -11.01
CA VAL A 170 -25.03 -6.79 -10.40
C VAL A 170 -25.04 -8.11 -9.64
N GLY A 171 -24.10 -9.00 -9.98
CA GLY A 171 -23.88 -10.28 -9.30
C GLY A 171 -23.05 -10.14 -8.03
N ARG A 172 -22.45 -11.25 -7.57
CA ARG A 172 -21.58 -11.24 -6.38
C ARG A 172 -20.38 -10.31 -6.53
N GLU A 173 -19.87 -10.19 -7.74
CA GLU A 173 -18.78 -9.30 -8.12
C GLU A 173 -18.85 -9.14 -9.64
N GLU A 174 -18.99 -7.91 -10.13
CA GLU A 174 -19.10 -7.60 -11.55
C GLU A 174 -18.16 -6.44 -11.89
N THR A 175 -17.22 -6.65 -12.81
CA THR A 175 -16.39 -5.58 -13.36
C THR A 175 -17.16 -4.91 -14.49
N ILE A 176 -17.70 -3.72 -14.24
CA ILE A 176 -18.53 -3.00 -15.22
C ILE A 176 -17.68 -2.17 -16.19
N PHE A 177 -16.44 -1.86 -15.82
CA PHE A 177 -15.54 -1.07 -16.66
C PHE A 177 -14.07 -1.39 -16.38
N THR A 178 -13.26 -1.36 -17.44
CA THR A 178 -11.79 -1.41 -17.39
C THR A 178 -11.21 -0.41 -18.37
N GLY A 179 -10.15 0.28 -17.98
CA GLY A 179 -9.38 1.18 -18.83
C GLY A 179 -7.89 1.10 -18.50
N ILE A 180 -7.09 1.89 -19.20
CA ILE A 180 -5.63 1.97 -19.00
C ILE A 180 -5.29 3.40 -18.58
N LEU A 181 -4.51 3.56 -17.52
CA LEU A 181 -4.00 4.86 -17.08
C LEU A 181 -3.06 5.45 -18.15
N PRO A 182 -3.01 6.78 -18.32
CA PRO A 182 -2.05 7.40 -19.23
C PRO A 182 -0.60 7.08 -18.83
N GLU A 183 0.30 7.11 -19.83
CA GLU A 183 1.75 6.97 -19.68
C GLU A 183 2.39 8.25 -19.11
N LYS A 184 1.82 8.80 -18.03
CA LYS A 184 2.20 10.06 -17.42
C LYS A 184 2.40 9.86 -15.92
N GLU A 185 3.54 10.35 -15.43
CA GLU A 185 3.94 10.30 -14.03
C GLU A 185 3.78 11.67 -13.35
N ASN A 186 3.90 11.67 -12.02
CA ASN A 186 3.69 12.80 -11.12
C ASN A 186 2.34 13.49 -11.36
N VAL A 187 1.28 12.68 -11.42
CA VAL A 187 -0.07 13.14 -11.73
C VAL A 187 -1.11 12.41 -10.90
N SER A 188 -2.14 13.14 -10.49
CA SER A 188 -3.30 12.61 -9.80
C SER A 188 -4.49 12.51 -10.75
N TYR A 189 -5.22 11.40 -10.65
CA TYR A 189 -6.48 11.18 -11.33
C TYR A 189 -7.60 10.95 -10.34
N LEU A 190 -8.79 11.43 -10.70
CA LEU A 190 -10.02 11.07 -10.03
C LEU A 190 -10.82 10.12 -10.92
N LEU A 191 -11.04 8.91 -10.44
CA LEU A 191 -11.92 7.93 -11.06
C LEU A 191 -13.30 8.05 -10.41
N SER A 192 -14.35 8.26 -11.20
CA SER A 192 -15.73 8.34 -10.72
C SER A 192 -16.64 7.30 -11.35
N ALA A 193 -17.65 6.89 -10.58
CA ALA A 193 -18.79 6.11 -11.03
C ALA A 193 -20.07 6.80 -10.56
N GLU A 194 -20.89 7.27 -11.50
CA GLU A 194 -22.17 7.93 -11.25
C GLU A 194 -23.31 7.04 -11.75
N ILE A 195 -24.23 6.64 -10.88
CA ILE A 195 -25.45 5.91 -11.30
C ILE A 195 -26.51 6.94 -11.66
N LEU A 196 -27.02 6.88 -12.88
CA LEU A 196 -27.97 7.85 -13.43
C LEU A 196 -29.38 7.29 -13.47
N ASP A 197 -30.41 8.12 -13.26
CA ASP A 197 -31.81 7.75 -13.47
C ASP A 197 -32.21 7.77 -14.96
N ASP A 198 -33.46 7.39 -15.25
CA ASP A 198 -34.02 7.37 -16.61
C ASP A 198 -34.03 8.73 -17.33
N LYS A 199 -33.78 9.84 -16.61
CA LYS A 199 -33.68 11.19 -17.17
C LYS A 199 -32.22 11.64 -17.37
N GLY A 200 -31.27 10.83 -16.91
CA GLY A 200 -29.84 11.14 -16.90
C GLY A 200 -29.40 11.98 -15.70
N ASP A 201 -30.25 12.14 -14.68
CA ASP A 201 -29.89 12.81 -13.43
C ASP A 201 -29.10 11.83 -12.54
N VAL A 202 -28.08 12.32 -11.83
CA VAL A 202 -27.25 11.50 -10.92
C VAL A 202 -28.06 11.09 -9.69
N GLU A 203 -28.21 9.79 -9.45
CA GLU A 203 -28.87 9.23 -8.26
C GLU A 203 -27.89 8.96 -7.11
N ASP A 204 -26.66 8.57 -7.44
CA ASP A 204 -25.59 8.30 -6.50
C ASP A 204 -24.21 8.39 -7.18
N THR A 205 -23.18 8.72 -6.41
CA THR A 205 -21.82 8.90 -6.91
C THR A 205 -20.83 8.21 -5.98
N MET A 206 -19.83 7.58 -6.56
CA MET A 206 -18.62 7.18 -5.87
C MET A 206 -17.41 7.68 -6.65
N VAL A 207 -16.37 8.10 -5.94
CA VAL A 207 -15.09 8.47 -6.54
C VAL A 207 -13.96 7.74 -5.85
N SER A 208 -12.79 7.69 -6.47
CA SER A 208 -11.52 7.28 -5.91
C SER A 208 -10.39 8.14 -6.47
N LEU A 209 -9.39 8.40 -5.63
CA LEU A 209 -8.17 9.09 -6.04
C LEU A 209 -7.12 8.06 -6.45
N ILE A 210 -6.48 8.27 -7.59
CA ILE A 210 -5.35 7.51 -8.10
C ILE A 210 -4.17 8.48 -8.20
N TYR A 211 -3.02 8.11 -7.65
CA TYR A 211 -1.78 8.86 -7.82
C TYR A 211 -0.78 8.02 -8.61
N VAL A 212 -0.17 8.62 -9.63
CA VAL A 212 0.87 7.99 -10.45
C VAL A 212 2.17 8.76 -10.20
N PRO A 213 3.03 8.32 -9.28
CA PRO A 213 4.32 8.96 -9.03
C PRO A 213 5.34 8.63 -10.12
N ALA A 214 6.44 9.37 -10.15
CA ALA A 214 7.67 8.90 -10.78
C ALA A 214 8.18 7.62 -10.10
N GLN A 215 8.65 6.65 -10.89
CA GLN A 215 9.12 5.35 -10.39
C GLN A 215 10.53 5.43 -9.80
N GLU A 216 10.68 6.17 -8.70
CA GLU A 216 11.94 6.33 -7.99
C GLU A 216 11.75 6.30 -6.46
N ILE A 217 12.82 5.87 -5.77
CA ILE A 217 12.99 6.00 -4.32
C ILE A 217 14.08 7.04 -4.10
N ASN A 218 13.75 8.15 -3.45
CA ASN A 218 14.73 9.11 -2.95
C ASN A 218 14.60 9.24 -1.43
N ALA A 219 15.54 8.66 -0.69
CA ALA A 219 15.51 8.66 0.77
C ALA A 219 16.90 8.81 1.36
N SER A 220 16.96 9.36 2.56
CA SER A 220 18.20 9.51 3.34
C SER A 220 17.99 9.05 4.78
N LEU A 221 19.05 8.55 5.40
CA LEU A 221 19.05 8.14 6.81
C LEU A 221 20.13 8.91 7.56
N ALA A 222 19.75 9.50 8.70
CA ALA A 222 20.66 10.26 9.55
C ALA A 222 20.48 9.91 11.03
N ILE A 223 21.45 10.27 11.86
CA ILE A 223 21.33 10.26 13.32
C ILE A 223 21.11 11.69 13.80
N ALA A 224 20.07 11.91 14.60
CA ALA A 224 19.78 13.24 15.12
C ALA A 224 20.89 13.73 16.05
N GLY A 225 21.48 14.89 15.73
CA GLY A 225 22.45 15.57 16.59
C GLY A 225 23.88 14.99 16.57
N ASP A 226 24.33 14.49 15.41
CA ASP A 226 25.62 13.80 15.24
C ASP A 226 26.87 14.69 15.42
N ASP A 227 27.17 15.00 16.69
CA ASP A 227 28.47 15.53 17.15
C ASP A 227 29.35 14.41 17.78
N GLY A 228 29.04 13.14 17.49
CA GLY A 228 29.66 11.95 18.10
C GLY A 228 28.86 11.31 19.23
N ILE A 229 28.82 9.97 19.28
CA ILE A 229 28.00 9.21 20.23
C ILE A 229 28.86 8.68 21.38
N SER A 230 28.50 9.07 22.62
CA SER A 230 29.15 8.56 23.83
C SER A 230 28.81 7.09 24.08
N ILE A 231 29.77 6.27 24.52
CA ILE A 231 29.52 4.90 25.02
C ILE A 231 28.50 4.83 26.17
N SER A 232 28.25 5.95 26.86
CA SER A 232 27.25 6.00 27.93
C SER A 232 25.83 6.30 27.41
N ALA A 233 25.66 6.59 26.11
CA ALA A 233 24.35 6.84 25.52
C ALA A 233 23.58 5.51 25.44
N PRO A 234 22.37 5.42 26.02
CA PRO A 234 21.57 4.21 25.93
C PRO A 234 20.92 4.05 24.54
N GLU A 235 20.60 5.16 23.88
CA GLU A 235 19.78 5.20 22.67
C GLU A 235 20.28 6.30 21.73
N ILE A 236 19.95 6.14 20.44
CA ILE A 236 20.11 7.16 19.40
C ILE A 236 18.79 7.33 18.64
N THR A 237 18.56 8.52 18.09
CA THR A 237 17.41 8.77 17.19
C THR A 237 17.87 8.67 15.74
N LEU A 238 17.34 7.70 15.00
CA LEU A 238 17.41 7.68 13.55
C LEU A 238 16.34 8.59 12.95
N VAL A 239 16.69 9.33 11.90
CA VAL A 239 15.79 10.14 11.10
C VAL A 239 15.85 9.63 9.68
N LEU A 240 14.73 9.09 9.20
CA LEU A 240 14.54 8.71 7.79
C LEU A 240 13.76 9.82 7.11
N GLU A 241 14.31 10.39 6.04
CA GLU A 241 13.64 11.41 5.24
C GLU A 241 13.27 10.83 3.87
N ASN A 242 12.03 11.07 3.43
CA ASN A 242 11.59 10.73 2.08
C ASN A 242 11.65 11.97 1.22
N GLU A 243 12.74 12.12 0.48
CA GLU A 243 12.95 13.22 -0.44
C GLU A 243 12.33 12.95 -1.81
N GLY A 244 11.73 11.77 -2.03
CA GLY A 244 11.20 11.32 -3.32
C GLY A 244 9.70 11.63 -3.53
N PRO A 245 9.21 11.44 -4.76
CA PRO A 245 7.81 11.66 -5.11
C PRO A 245 6.90 10.50 -4.67
N THR A 246 7.46 9.33 -4.36
CA THR A 246 6.69 8.15 -3.96
C THR A 246 6.66 8.00 -2.44
N ASN A 247 5.50 7.64 -1.87
CA ASN A 247 5.42 7.25 -0.48
C ASN A 247 6.29 6.01 -0.22
N LEU A 248 6.97 5.96 0.92
CA LEU A 248 7.75 4.79 1.32
C LEU A 248 6.96 3.92 2.28
N PHE A 249 7.05 2.61 2.14
CA PHE A 249 6.56 1.61 3.07
C PHE A 249 7.73 0.86 3.71
N PHE A 250 7.76 0.80 5.04
CA PHE A 250 8.81 0.09 5.78
C PHE A 250 8.32 -0.38 7.15
N GLY A 251 9.14 -1.21 7.81
CA GLY A 251 8.91 -1.62 9.19
C GLY A 251 9.80 -0.89 10.20
N VAL A 252 9.57 -1.17 11.48
CA VAL A 252 10.49 -0.74 12.56
C VAL A 252 11.80 -1.53 12.58
N VAL A 253 11.95 -2.56 11.74
CA VAL A 253 13.13 -3.42 11.69
C VAL A 253 14.30 -2.65 11.05
N TYR A 254 15.48 -2.79 11.63
CA TYR A 254 16.75 -2.27 11.13
C TYR A 254 17.85 -3.30 11.37
N THR A 255 18.95 -3.18 10.62
CA THR A 255 20.15 -4.00 10.83
C THR A 255 21.27 -3.13 11.38
N VAL A 256 21.93 -3.58 12.44
CA VAL A 256 23.17 -2.95 12.95
C VAL A 256 24.35 -3.78 12.49
N GLU A 257 25.35 -3.13 11.92
CA GLU A 257 26.61 -3.76 11.50
C GLU A 257 27.79 -3.08 12.18
N LYS A 258 28.82 -3.85 12.51
CA LYS A 258 30.08 -3.36 13.06
C LYS A 258 31.19 -3.52 12.03
N LYS A 259 32.06 -2.52 11.91
CA LYS A 259 33.24 -2.61 11.08
C LYS A 259 34.27 -3.54 11.74
N ALA A 260 34.56 -4.66 11.10
CA ALA A 260 35.53 -5.65 11.55
C ALA A 260 36.21 -6.31 10.35
N ASN A 261 37.51 -6.65 10.50
CA ASN A 261 38.27 -7.39 9.48
C ASN A 261 38.26 -6.76 8.06
N GLY A 262 38.06 -5.44 7.95
CA GLY A 262 37.99 -4.73 6.66
C GLY A 262 36.63 -4.79 5.96
N GLY A 263 35.57 -5.24 6.66
CA GLY A 263 34.19 -5.23 6.16
C GLY A 263 33.19 -4.94 7.27
N TRP A 264 31.90 -5.04 6.92
CA TRP A 264 30.77 -4.87 7.83
C TRP A 264 30.22 -6.24 8.23
N GLU A 265 30.18 -6.51 9.54
CA GLU A 265 29.68 -7.76 10.13
C GLU A 265 28.40 -7.45 10.94
N ALA A 266 27.35 -8.25 10.78
CA ALA A 266 26.07 -8.01 11.46
C ALA A 266 26.19 -8.19 12.98
N VAL A 267 25.57 -7.30 13.75
CA VAL A 267 25.50 -7.39 15.21
C VAL A 267 24.11 -7.86 15.60
N ASN A 268 24.02 -9.08 16.11
CA ASN A 268 22.75 -9.56 16.64
C ASN A 268 22.47 -8.92 18.02
N LEU A 269 21.47 -8.04 18.06
CA LEU A 269 21.03 -7.38 19.29
C LEU A 269 19.98 -8.17 20.10
N ASP A 270 19.54 -9.34 19.60
CA ASP A 270 18.45 -10.15 20.16
C ASP A 270 17.20 -9.31 20.52
N GLU A 271 16.77 -8.47 19.58
CA GLU A 271 15.62 -7.59 19.75
C GLU A 271 14.33 -8.25 19.23
N ALA A 272 13.28 -8.18 20.05
CA ALA A 272 11.94 -8.53 19.61
C ALA A 272 11.31 -7.29 18.95
N PHE A 273 11.03 -7.38 17.65
CA PHE A 273 10.38 -6.30 16.92
C PHE A 273 8.87 -6.52 16.85
N ILE A 274 8.12 -5.43 16.98
CA ILE A 274 6.70 -5.42 16.63
C ILE A 274 6.62 -5.37 15.11
N SER A 275 5.87 -6.29 14.49
CA SER A 275 5.55 -6.17 13.06
C SER A 275 4.54 -5.03 12.89
N LEU A 276 5.07 -3.84 12.55
CA LEU A 276 4.31 -2.64 12.28
C LEU A 276 4.73 -2.11 10.90
N GLY A 277 3.78 -1.99 9.98
CA GLY A 277 3.98 -1.30 8.70
C GLY A 277 3.81 0.19 8.89
N ILE A 278 4.74 0.97 8.36
CA ILE A 278 4.77 2.42 8.41
C ILE A 278 4.78 2.92 6.97
N ILE A 279 3.95 3.92 6.70
CA ILE A 279 3.96 4.66 5.45
C ILE A 279 4.56 6.02 5.74
N LEU A 280 5.63 6.36 5.04
CA LEU A 280 6.23 7.68 5.06
C LEU A 280 5.88 8.40 3.75
N PRO A 281 4.91 9.32 3.82
CA PRO A 281 4.67 10.32 2.79
C PRO A 281 5.90 10.84 2.06
N ALA A 282 5.73 11.20 0.79
CA ALA A 282 6.66 12.08 0.08
C ALA A 282 6.91 13.37 0.89
N GLY A 283 8.14 13.85 0.95
CA GLY A 283 8.55 15.10 1.61
C GLY A 283 8.62 15.07 3.14
N GLU A 284 8.18 13.99 3.80
CA GLU A 284 8.13 13.90 5.27
C GLU A 284 9.33 13.15 5.86
N SER A 285 9.44 13.19 7.19
CA SER A 285 10.44 12.46 7.95
C SER A 285 9.83 11.54 9.02
N TYR A 286 10.57 10.49 9.38
CA TYR A 286 10.22 9.54 10.43
C TYR A 286 11.38 9.36 11.41
N GLU A 287 11.09 9.57 12.68
CA GLU A 287 12.06 9.35 13.76
C GLU A 287 11.88 7.99 14.43
N GLN A 288 12.99 7.29 14.67
CA GLN A 288 13.02 6.00 15.37
C GLN A 288 14.11 5.98 16.44
N GLN A 289 13.74 5.63 17.67
CA GLN A 289 14.71 5.34 18.73
C GLN A 289 15.33 3.95 18.54
N VAL A 290 16.65 3.86 18.68
CA VAL A 290 17.44 2.64 18.56
C VAL A 290 18.26 2.44 19.83
N ASP A 291 18.09 1.28 20.49
CA ASP A 291 18.85 0.91 21.70
C ASP A 291 20.26 0.47 21.29
N ILE A 292 21.25 1.24 21.72
CA ILE A 292 22.67 0.94 21.48
C ILE A 292 23.41 0.53 22.76
N SER A 293 22.70 0.32 23.87
CA SER A 293 23.27 0.04 25.19
C SER A 293 24.12 -1.24 25.26
N LYS A 294 23.90 -2.17 24.31
CA LYS A 294 24.66 -3.42 24.18
C LYS A 294 25.88 -3.29 23.25
N LEU A 295 26.03 -2.16 22.55
CA LEU A 295 27.16 -1.92 21.65
C LEU A 295 28.39 -1.46 22.45
N GLY A 296 29.55 -2.01 22.09
CA GLY A 296 30.84 -1.54 22.62
C GLY A 296 31.42 -0.42 21.75
N LYS A 297 32.64 0.01 22.06
CA LYS A 297 33.36 0.98 21.21
C LYS A 297 33.59 0.43 19.80
N GLY A 298 33.53 1.30 18.80
CA GLY A 298 33.84 0.97 17.41
C GLY A 298 33.11 1.84 16.39
N GLU A 299 33.37 1.54 15.12
CA GLU A 299 32.63 2.04 13.95
C GLU A 299 31.46 1.08 13.66
N TYR A 300 30.27 1.66 13.54
CA TYR A 300 29.02 0.97 13.30
C TYR A 300 28.29 1.61 12.13
N ARG A 301 27.36 0.86 11.52
CA ARG A 301 26.35 1.43 10.64
C ARG A 301 24.99 0.81 10.93
N ILE A 302 23.94 1.59 10.67
CA ILE A 302 22.57 1.09 10.66
C ILE A 302 22.07 1.11 9.23
N THR A 303 21.49 -0.01 8.79
CA THR A 303 20.86 -0.17 7.48
C THR A 303 19.36 -0.37 7.66
N LYS A 304 18.55 0.31 6.85
CA LYS A 304 17.09 0.20 6.84
C LYS A 304 16.59 -0.09 5.42
N GLU A 305 15.83 -1.16 5.29
CA GLU A 305 15.14 -1.52 4.04
C GLU A 305 13.84 -0.71 3.91
N ILE A 306 13.62 -0.16 2.72
CA ILE A 306 12.47 0.65 2.36
C ILE A 306 11.89 0.18 1.03
N GLN A 307 10.59 0.26 0.88
CA GLN A 307 9.88 -0.06 -0.35
C GLN A 307 9.11 1.18 -0.82
N ALA A 308 8.97 1.38 -2.13
CA ALA A 308 8.03 2.37 -2.64
C ALA A 308 6.60 1.80 -2.59
N ASP A 309 5.68 2.47 -1.90
CA ASP A 309 4.29 2.03 -1.75
C ASP A 309 3.59 1.95 -3.11
N GLY A 310 2.86 0.86 -3.34
CA GLY A 310 2.19 0.57 -4.62
C GLY A 310 3.14 0.26 -5.80
N LEU A 311 4.46 0.30 -5.61
CA LEU A 311 5.45 0.01 -6.65
C LEU A 311 6.28 -1.24 -6.30
N ASP A 312 6.88 -1.85 -7.33
CA ASP A 312 7.80 -2.98 -7.19
C ASP A 312 9.25 -2.47 -7.15
N LEU A 313 9.50 -1.52 -6.24
CA LEU A 313 10.81 -0.91 -6.01
C LEU A 313 11.16 -1.07 -4.53
N THR A 314 12.37 -1.54 -4.26
CA THR A 314 12.91 -1.70 -2.91
C THR A 314 14.33 -1.18 -2.90
N ASP A 315 14.72 -0.51 -1.83
CA ASP A 315 16.07 -0.03 -1.60
C ASP A 315 16.47 -0.15 -0.13
N ALA A 316 17.73 0.12 0.17
CA ALA A 316 18.25 0.19 1.53
C ALA A 316 19.08 1.45 1.73
N VAL A 317 18.75 2.22 2.75
CA VAL A 317 19.51 3.39 3.18
C VAL A 317 20.32 3.05 4.42
N GLN A 318 21.48 3.69 4.58
CA GLN A 318 22.37 3.46 5.71
C GLN A 318 22.89 4.75 6.33
N VAL A 319 23.31 4.67 7.59
CA VAL A 319 24.04 5.73 8.29
C VAL A 319 25.15 5.13 9.13
N GLU A 320 26.36 5.66 9.01
CA GLU A 320 27.52 5.27 9.82
C GLU A 320 27.63 6.12 11.09
N PHE A 321 28.18 5.54 12.16
CA PHE A 321 28.48 6.25 13.40
C PHE A 321 29.60 5.60 14.22
N VAL A 322 30.14 6.36 15.17
CA VAL A 322 31.23 5.93 16.05
C VAL A 322 30.81 6.02 17.51
N ILE A 323 31.08 4.94 18.26
CA ILE A 323 30.95 4.90 19.72
C ILE A 323 32.35 5.05 20.35
N GLU A 324 32.58 6.15 21.08
CA GLU A 324 33.88 6.52 21.69
C GLU A 324 34.12 6.05 23.13
#